data_AF-A0A1L9P4H6-F1
#
_entry.id   AF-A0A1L9P4H6-F1
#
_cell.length_a   1.000
_cell.length_b   1.000
_cell.length_c   1.000
_cell.angle_alpha   90.00
_cell.angle_beta   90.00
_cell.angle_gamma   90.00
#
_symmetry.space_group_name_H-M   'P 1'
#
loop_
_entity.id
_entity.type
_entity.pdbx_description
1 polymer ?
#
loop_
_entity_poly.entity_id
_entity_poly.type
_entity_poly.pdbx_seq_one_letter_code
_entity_poly.pdbx_strand_id
1 'polypeptide(L)' 'MAVITRTQPTLSEAHEYVKRSDWAQNQPGVILVFVIVFILGCGILGVIVHKEWEARRDERAEWTVEEIKDDV' A
#
# COMPACT_ATOMS: atom_id res chain seq x y z
N MET A 1 -5.84 12.42 -38.48
CA MET A 1 -6.73 12.64 -37.32
C MET A 1 -7.23 11.28 -36.84
N ALA A 2 -6.50 10.61 -35.95
CA ALA A 2 -6.92 9.30 -35.44
C ALA A 2 -8.01 9.51 -34.38
N VAL A 3 -9.24 9.12 -34.70
CA VAL A 3 -10.34 9.07 -33.74
C VAL A 3 -10.12 7.82 -32.88
N ILE A 4 -9.81 8.01 -31.61
CA ILE A 4 -9.86 6.94 -30.61
C ILE A 4 -11.32 6.84 -30.20
N THR A 5 -12.07 5.98 -30.87
CA THR A 5 -13.40 5.56 -30.42
C THR A 5 -13.22 4.82 -29.10
N ARG A 6 -13.48 5.49 -27.98
CA ARG A 6 -13.69 4.81 -26.71
C ARG A 6 -14.89 3.89 -26.90
N THR A 7 -14.67 2.58 -26.99
CA THR A 7 -15.71 1.57 -26.83
C THR A 7 -16.17 1.65 -25.37
N GLN A 8 -17.19 2.49 -25.10
CA GLN A 8 -17.87 2.43 -23.81
C GLN A 8 -18.52 1.05 -23.71
N PRO A 9 -18.19 0.24 -22.69
CA PRO A 9 -18.86 -1.03 -22.50
C PRO A 9 -20.35 -0.76 -22.31
N THR A 10 -21.17 -1.44 -23.08
CA THR A 10 -22.62 -1.38 -22.89
C THR A 10 -22.97 -1.97 -21.52
N LEU A 11 -24.01 -1.45 -20.86
CA LEU A 11 -24.43 -1.94 -19.52
C LEU A 11 -24.62 -3.46 -19.49
N SER A 12 -24.99 -4.08 -20.61
CA SER A 12 -25.09 -5.53 -20.77
C SER A 12 -23.75 -6.26 -20.70
N GLU A 13 -22.68 -5.72 -21.30
CA GLU A 13 -21.34 -6.29 -21.23
C GLU A 13 -20.77 -6.17 -19.82
N ALA A 14 -20.97 -5.01 -19.18
CA ALA A 14 -20.65 -4.81 -17.76
C ALA A 14 -21.35 -5.85 -16.86
N HIS A 15 -22.60 -6.19 -17.18
CA HIS A 15 -23.39 -7.17 -16.44
C HIS A 15 -22.91 -8.62 -16.66
N GLU A 16 -22.32 -8.95 -17.82
CA GLU A 16 -21.66 -10.25 -18.03
C GLU A 16 -20.38 -10.39 -17.20
N TYR A 17 -19.59 -9.32 -17.03
CA TYR A 17 -18.41 -9.34 -16.15
C TYR A 17 -18.78 -9.58 -14.68
N VAL A 18 -19.91 -9.03 -14.22
CA VAL A 18 -20.45 -9.27 -12.86
C VAL A 18 -21.02 -10.69 -12.72
N LYS A 19 -21.45 -11.31 -13.82
CA LYS A 19 -22.00 -12.67 -13.82
C LYS A 19 -20.93 -13.77 -13.77
N ARG A 20 -19.65 -13.41 -13.95
CA ARG A 20 -18.54 -14.33 -13.70
C ARG A 20 -18.59 -14.66 -12.22
N SER A 21 -18.84 -15.93 -11.90
CA SER A 21 -18.96 -16.40 -10.52
C SER A 21 -17.73 -15.96 -9.72
N ASP A 22 -17.90 -14.92 -8.93
CA ASP A 22 -16.84 -14.43 -8.06
C ASP A 22 -16.65 -15.49 -6.97
N TRP A 23 -15.53 -16.21 -7.04
CA TRP A 23 -15.06 -17.09 -5.97
C TRP A 23 -15.06 -16.36 -4.62
N ALA A 24 -14.88 -15.04 -4.67
CA ALA A 24 -14.90 -14.16 -3.52
C ALA A 24 -16.29 -14.06 -2.85
N GLN A 25 -17.38 -14.11 -3.61
CA GLN A 25 -18.73 -14.06 -3.03
C GLN A 25 -19.13 -15.39 -2.38
N ASN A 26 -18.61 -16.51 -2.86
CA ASN A 26 -18.94 -17.84 -2.33
C ASN A 26 -18.30 -18.11 -0.95
N GLN A 27 -17.21 -17.42 -0.61
CA GLN A 27 -16.48 -17.58 0.65
C GLN A 27 -16.05 -16.24 1.23
N PRO A 28 -17.00 -15.38 1.68
CA PRO A 28 -16.70 -14.03 2.15
C PRO A 28 -15.69 -14.02 3.32
N GLY A 29 -15.65 -15.09 4.12
CA GLY A 29 -14.72 -15.22 5.24
C GLY A 29 -13.25 -15.21 4.84
N VAL A 30 -12.88 -15.82 3.71
CA VAL A 30 -11.47 -15.96 3.30
C VAL A 30 -10.88 -14.61 2.90
N ILE A 31 -11.64 -13.81 2.15
CA ILE A 31 -11.21 -12.47 1.72
C ILE A 31 -11.06 -11.55 2.93
N LEU A 32 -11.99 -11.63 3.89
CA LEU A 32 -11.91 -10.81 5.10
C LEU A 32 -10.65 -11.12 5.90
N VAL A 33 -10.31 -12.40 6.10
CA VAL A 33 -9.08 -12.81 6.79
C VAL A 33 -7.84 -12.33 6.04
N PHE A 34 -7.81 -12.46 4.71
CA PHE A 34 -6.70 -12.00 3.89
C PHE A 34 -6.46 -10.49 4.04
N VAL A 35 -7.53 -9.69 4.01
CA VAL A 35 -7.47 -8.24 4.21
C VAL A 35 -6.97 -7.90 5.61
N ILE A 36 -7.48 -8.54 6.65
CA ILE A 36 -7.06 -8.28 8.04
C ILE A 36 -5.58 -8.58 8.23
N VAL A 37 -5.11 -9.75 7.78
CA VAL A 37 -3.70 -10.14 7.90
C VAL A 37 -2.80 -9.21 7.09
N PHE A 38 -3.23 -8.77 5.90
CA PHE A 38 -2.49 -7.81 5.10
C PHE A 38 -2.37 -6.45 5.79
N ILE A 39 -3.46 -5.93 6.36
CA ILE A 39 -3.44 -4.66 7.10
C ILE A 39 -2.51 -4.76 8.31
N LEU A 40 -2.60 -5.86 9.08
CA LEU A 40 -1.71 -6.08 10.23
C LEU A 40 -0.25 -6.24 9.78
N GLY A 41 0.00 -6.98 8.72
CA GLY A 41 1.34 -7.17 8.15
C GLY A 41 1.95 -5.85 7.67
N CYS A 42 1.23 -5.09 6.85
CA CYS A 42 1.66 -3.77 6.38
C CYS A 42 1.78 -2.76 7.53
N GLY A 43 0.90 -2.81 8.53
CA GLY A 43 0.97 -1.97 9.71
C GLY A 43 2.25 -2.22 10.51
N ILE A 44 2.56 -3.48 10.80
CA ILE A 44 3.79 -3.88 11.50
C ILE A 44 5.02 -3.55 10.67
N LEU A 45 5.00 -3.86 9.37
CA LEU A 45 6.12 -3.60 8.47
C LEU A 45 6.39 -2.09 8.35
N GLY A 46 5.35 -1.26 8.29
CA GLY A 46 5.46 0.19 8.28
C GLY A 46 6.13 0.74 9.55
N VAL A 47 5.78 0.20 10.73
CA VAL A 47 6.41 0.59 12.00
C VAL A 47 7.88 0.22 12.05
N ILE A 48 8.25 -0.97 11.57
CA ILE A 48 9.65 -1.42 11.55
C ILE A 48 10.50 -0.55 10.63
N VAL A 49 10.00 -0.26 9.42
CA VAL A 49 10.69 0.63 8.46
C VAL A 49 10.84 2.04 9.04
N HIS A 50 9.82 2.55 9.73
CA HIS A 50 9.88 3.86 10.37
C HIS A 50 10.97 3.93 11.44
N LYS A 51 11.05 2.93 12.33
CA LYS A 51 12.08 2.88 13.39
C LYS A 51 13.50 2.78 12.82
N GLU A 52 13.71 1.98 11.78
CA GLU A 52 15.00 1.88 11.09
C GLU A 52 15.40 3.20 10.41
N TRP A 53 14.43 3.94 9.88
CA TRP A 53 14.69 5.26 9.28
C TRP A 53 14.99 6.33 10.33
N GLU A 54 14.32 6.30 11.48
CA GLU A 54 14.63 7.19 12.61
C GLU A 54 16.03 6.95 13.16
N ALA A 55 16.42 5.69 13.39
CA ALA A 55 17.76 5.36 13.88
C ALA A 55 18.88 5.91 12.98
N ARG A 56 18.72 5.82 11.66
CA ARG A 56 19.68 6.37 10.69
C ARG A 56 19.69 7.90 10.65
N ARG A 57 18.60 8.55 11.06
CA ARG A 57 18.53 10.02 11.16
C ARG A 57 19.14 10.51 12.46
N ASP A 58 18.95 9.76 13.54
CA ASP A 58 19.52 10.08 14.86
C ASP A 58 21.04 9.98 14.84
N GLU A 59 21.61 8.95 14.22
CA GLU A 59 23.07 8.84 14.03
C GLU A 59 23.66 10.02 13.24
N ARG A 60 22.93 10.55 12.25
CA ARG A 60 23.36 11.74 11.51
C ARG A 60 23.18 13.03 12.29
N ALA A 61 22.17 13.10 13.15
CA ALA A 61 21.92 14.25 14.01
C ALA A 61 22.96 14.34 15.13
N GLU A 62 23.38 13.19 15.70
CA GLU A 62 24.40 13.11 16.75
C GLU A 62 25.74 13.71 16.30
N TRP A 63 26.27 13.30 15.14
CA TRP A 63 27.51 13.87 14.60
C TRP A 63 27.45 15.38 14.37
N THR A 64 26.31 15.91 13.91
CA THR A 64 26.17 17.36 13.73
C THR A 64 26.11 18.14 15.03
N VAL A 65 25.62 17.54 16.11
CA VAL A 65 25.58 18.19 17.44
C VAL A 65 26.96 18.17 18.09
N GLU A 66 27.72 17.10 17.90
CA GLU A 66 29.08 16.97 18.44
C GLU A 66 30.06 17.89 17.70
N GLU A 67 30.00 17.96 16.37
CA GLU A 67 30.81 18.89 15.57
C GLU A 67 30.61 20.36 15.99
N ILE A 68 29.36 20.79 16.24
CA ILE A 68 29.07 22.17 16.70
C ILE A 68 29.59 22.42 18.12
N LYS A 69 29.69 21.40 18.96
CA LYS A 69 30.10 21.54 20.36
C LYS A 69 31.61 21.66 20.53
N ASP A 70 32.39 21.06 19.62
CA ASP A 70 33.85 21.12 19.64
C ASP A 70 34.41 22.41 18.99
N ASP A 71 33.57 23.15 18.24
CA ASP A 71 33.93 24.39 17.53
C ASP A 71 33.65 25.70 18.32
N VAL A 72 33.19 25.65 19.58
CA VAL A 72 32.84 26.82 20.44
C VAL A 72 33.76 27.01 21.62
#